data_AF-A0A936EEA6-F1
#
_entry.id   AF-A0A936EEA6-F1
#
_cell.length_a   1.000
_cell.length_b   1.000
_cell.length_c   1.000
_cell.angle_alpha   90.00
_cell.angle_beta   90.00
_cell.angle_gamma   90.00
#
_symmetry.space_group_name_H-M   'P 1'
#
loop_
_entity.id
_entity.type
_entity.pdbx_description
1 polymer ?
#
loop_
_entity_poly.entity_id
_entity_poly.type
_entity_poly.pdbx_seq_one_letter_code
_entity_poly.pdbx_strand_id
1 'polypeptide(L)'
;MKRLPPAFLLGALAAAALLHSTASGQAIVVDHHCTNLSSIPAAAISQAKSQLHIAYGHTSHGSQLVSGMDGLVAFMNRFPNDAFPDNLFAFTSGGSGGALDLRDSPFPEPAISGRPTAPPGPRRLETTSPGIRPST
;
A
#
# COMPACT_ATOMS: atom_id res chain seq x y z
N MET A 1 -61.43 -64.22 -33.58
CA MET A 1 -60.49 -63.32 -34.29
C MET A 1 -60.90 -61.89 -33.95
N LYS A 2 -60.27 -61.26 -32.95
CA LYS A 2 -60.73 -60.01 -32.30
C LYS A 2 -59.65 -58.91 -32.40
N ARG A 3 -59.95 -57.90 -33.23
CA ARG A 3 -59.71 -56.45 -33.19
C ARG A 3 -58.38 -55.89 -32.60
N LEU A 4 -57.68 -55.07 -33.41
CA LEU A 4 -56.60 -54.15 -33.01
C LEU A 4 -57.14 -52.90 -32.27
N PRO A 5 -56.34 -52.28 -31.37
CA PRO A 5 -56.48 -50.86 -31.01
C PRO A 5 -55.10 -50.11 -31.13
N PRO A 6 -54.99 -48.80 -30.84
CA PRO A 6 -54.72 -47.77 -31.85
C PRO A 6 -53.39 -47.02 -31.63
N ALA A 7 -53.06 -46.19 -32.61
CA ALA A 7 -51.89 -45.32 -32.70
C ALA A 7 -51.65 -44.43 -31.45
N PHE A 8 -50.38 -44.32 -31.05
CA PHE A 8 -49.86 -43.22 -30.26
C PHE A 8 -49.13 -42.25 -31.18
N LEU A 9 -49.78 -41.13 -31.54
CA LEU A 9 -49.10 -39.97 -32.09
C LEU A 9 -48.49 -39.19 -30.92
N LEU A 10 -47.16 -39.27 -30.79
CA LEU A 10 -46.38 -38.62 -29.75
C LEU A 10 -45.90 -37.24 -30.24
N GLY A 11 -46.35 -36.19 -29.54
CA GLY A 11 -45.51 -35.06 -29.14
C GLY A 11 -44.96 -34.12 -30.22
N ALA A 12 -45.66 -33.02 -30.49
CA ALA A 12 -45.05 -31.84 -31.10
C ALA A 12 -45.59 -30.55 -30.45
N LEU A 13 -45.11 -30.24 -29.24
CA LEU A 13 -45.03 -28.87 -28.73
C LEU A 13 -44.08 -28.79 -27.52
N ALA A 14 -42.81 -29.12 -27.72
CA ALA A 14 -41.78 -28.87 -26.72
C ALA A 14 -41.01 -27.60 -27.10
N ALA A 15 -41.39 -26.51 -26.43
CA ALA A 15 -40.53 -25.39 -26.05
C ALA A 15 -39.50 -24.89 -27.08
N ALA A 16 -39.85 -23.80 -27.77
CA ALA A 16 -38.85 -22.85 -28.24
C ALA A 16 -38.18 -22.21 -27.01
N ALA A 17 -37.23 -22.92 -26.40
CA ALA A 17 -36.44 -22.42 -25.29
C ALA A 17 -35.51 -21.33 -25.82
N LEU A 18 -35.76 -20.10 -25.36
CA LEU A 18 -34.88 -18.95 -25.55
C LEU A 18 -33.49 -19.27 -24.98
N LEU A 19 -32.51 -19.50 -25.85
CA LEU A 19 -31.10 -19.57 -25.49
C LEU A 19 -30.57 -18.13 -25.31
N HIS A 20 -30.88 -17.50 -24.18
CA HIS A 20 -30.13 -16.32 -23.76
C HIS A 20 -28.81 -16.78 -23.14
N SER A 21 -27.71 -16.68 -23.90
CA SER A 21 -26.37 -16.72 -23.32
C SER A 21 -26.18 -15.50 -22.43
N THR A 22 -26.38 -15.66 -21.12
CA THR A 22 -25.97 -14.66 -20.16
C THR A 22 -24.44 -14.65 -20.13
N ALA A 23 -23.84 -13.67 -20.79
CA ALA A 23 -22.44 -13.35 -20.56
C ALA A 23 -22.31 -12.84 -19.11
N SER A 24 -22.09 -13.75 -18.17
CA SER A 24 -21.74 -13.40 -16.80
C SER A 24 -20.32 -12.85 -16.83
N GLY A 25 -20.19 -11.53 -16.68
CA GLY A 25 -18.88 -10.93 -16.43
C GLY A 25 -18.32 -11.50 -15.13
N GLN A 26 -17.17 -12.17 -15.19
CA GLN A 26 -16.49 -12.61 -13.98
C GLN A 26 -16.20 -11.39 -13.09
N ALA A 27 -16.41 -11.54 -11.78
CA ALA A 27 -16.03 -10.51 -10.83
C ALA A 27 -14.51 -10.26 -10.93
N ILE A 28 -14.11 -9.00 -11.03
CA ILE A 28 -12.70 -8.62 -10.89
C ILE A 28 -12.39 -8.68 -9.41
N VAL A 29 -11.74 -9.76 -8.97
CA VAL A 29 -11.23 -9.91 -7.61
C VAL A 29 -9.84 -9.30 -7.57
N VAL A 30 -9.71 -8.15 -6.89
CA VAL A 30 -8.40 -7.57 -6.54
C VAL A 30 -8.09 -8.00 -5.12
N ASP A 31 -7.37 -9.11 -4.98
CA ASP A 31 -6.89 -9.62 -3.69
C ASP A 31 -5.36 -9.53 -3.58
N HIS A 32 -4.83 -10.03 -2.47
CA HIS A 32 -3.39 -10.06 -2.21
C HIS A 32 -2.72 -11.38 -2.62
N HIS A 33 -3.38 -12.24 -3.41
CA HIS A 33 -2.84 -13.52 -3.88
C HIS A 33 -2.00 -13.42 -5.15
N CYS A 34 -1.77 -12.21 -5.66
CA CYS A 34 -1.01 -12.00 -6.89
C CYS A 34 0.50 -12.24 -6.77
N THR A 35 1.04 -12.51 -5.57
CA THR A 35 2.47 -12.76 -5.37
C THR A 35 2.73 -13.74 -4.22
N ASN A 36 3.56 -14.75 -4.48
CA ASN A 36 4.07 -15.64 -3.44
C ASN A 36 5.37 -15.06 -2.86
N LEU A 37 5.29 -14.43 -1.69
CA LEU A 37 6.46 -13.81 -1.05
C LEU A 37 7.57 -14.82 -0.76
N SER A 38 7.22 -16.06 -0.37
CA SER A 38 8.20 -17.11 -0.06
C SER A 38 9.05 -17.55 -1.26
N SER A 39 8.74 -17.10 -2.47
CA SER A 39 9.59 -17.29 -3.65
C SER A 39 10.86 -16.43 -3.64
N ILE A 40 10.90 -15.37 -2.81
CA ILE A 40 12.07 -14.51 -2.65
C ILE A 40 13.05 -15.19 -1.68
N PRO A 41 14.28 -15.55 -2.08
CA PRO A 41 15.22 -16.18 -1.18
C PRO A 41 15.62 -15.24 -0.03
N ALA A 42 15.64 -15.75 1.21
CA ALA A 42 16.06 -14.96 2.37
C ALA A 42 17.47 -14.35 2.21
N ALA A 43 18.38 -15.06 1.54
CA ALA A 43 19.72 -14.56 1.23
C ALA A 43 19.70 -13.31 0.34
N ALA A 44 18.76 -13.21 -0.60
CA ALA A 44 18.60 -12.02 -1.44
C ALA A 44 18.10 -10.82 -0.61
N ILE A 45 17.22 -11.05 0.36
CA ILE A 45 16.76 -10.02 1.30
C ILE A 45 17.93 -9.55 2.18
N SER A 46 18.69 -10.50 2.75
CA SER A 46 19.88 -10.17 3.56
C SER A 46 20.93 -9.39 2.77
N GLN A 47 21.16 -9.76 1.51
CA GLN A 47 22.05 -9.03 0.61
C GLN A 47 21.50 -7.62 0.29
N ALA A 48 20.21 -7.49 0.04
CA ALA A 48 19.60 -6.18 -0.18
C ALA A 48 19.78 -5.28 1.04
N LYS A 49 19.54 -5.79 2.25
CA LYS A 49 19.73 -5.03 3.51
C LYS A 49 21.16 -4.57 3.73
N SER A 50 22.17 -5.34 3.29
CA SER A 50 23.57 -4.97 3.49
C SER A 50 24.07 -3.90 2.51
N GLN A 51 23.33 -3.65 1.42
CA GLN A 51 23.72 -2.69 0.37
C GLN A 51 22.80 -1.47 0.33
N LEU A 52 21.53 -1.64 0.73
CA LEU A 52 20.53 -0.59 0.69
C LEU A 52 20.58 0.24 1.97
N HIS A 53 20.84 1.53 1.82
CA HIS A 53 20.70 2.53 2.87
C HIS A 53 19.58 3.50 2.48
N ILE A 54 18.56 3.63 3.33
CA ILE A 54 17.39 4.48 3.06
C ILE A 54 17.49 5.74 3.91
N ALA A 55 17.45 6.90 3.26
CA ALA A 55 17.27 8.19 3.90
C ALA A 55 15.83 8.66 3.66
N TYR A 56 14.98 8.62 4.69
CA TYR A 56 13.58 9.03 4.62
C TYR A 56 13.42 10.41 5.26
N GLY A 57 13.10 11.42 4.46
CA GLY A 57 12.77 12.76 4.93
C GLY A 57 11.26 12.90 5.07
N HIS A 58 10.78 13.30 6.25
CA HIS A 58 9.35 13.49 6.49
C HIS A 58 8.83 14.71 5.73
N THR A 59 7.68 14.55 5.09
CA THR A 59 6.87 15.69 4.57
C THR A 59 5.43 15.50 5.01
N SER A 60 4.46 15.99 4.23
CA SER A 60 3.02 15.80 4.45
C SER A 60 2.59 14.37 4.81
N HIS A 61 3.35 13.36 4.38
CA HIS A 61 3.09 11.93 4.64
C HIS A 61 3.64 11.43 5.98
N GLY A 62 4.41 12.25 6.73
CA GLY A 62 4.88 11.96 8.08
C GLY A 62 5.57 10.60 8.23
N SER A 63 5.19 9.85 9.26
CA SER A 63 5.80 8.57 9.64
C SER A 63 5.28 7.34 8.89
N GLN A 64 4.48 7.50 7.84
CA GLN A 64 3.78 6.37 7.19
C GLN A 64 4.70 5.21 6.81
N LEU A 65 5.90 5.47 6.26
CA LEU A 65 6.84 4.40 5.92
C LEU A 65 7.38 3.70 7.16
N VAL A 66 7.81 4.44 8.19
CA VAL A 66 8.34 3.84 9.42
C VAL A 66 7.28 3.01 10.13
N SER A 67 6.08 3.57 10.32
CA SER A 67 4.96 2.85 10.94
C SER A 67 4.55 1.62 10.12
N GLY A 68 4.61 1.71 8.78
CA GLY A 68 4.36 0.57 7.91
C GLY A 68 5.44 -0.51 8.02
N MET A 69 6.71 -0.13 8.16
CA MET A 69 7.80 -1.07 8.37
C MET A 69 7.73 -1.77 9.73
N ASP A 70 7.35 -1.07 10.80
CA ASP A 70 7.06 -1.70 12.10
C ASP A 70 5.96 -2.76 11.95
N GLY A 71 4.90 -2.42 11.23
CA GLY A 71 3.80 -3.34 10.90
C GLY A 71 4.28 -4.55 10.08
N LEU A 72 5.16 -4.34 9.10
CA LEU A 72 5.75 -5.41 8.30
C LEU A 72 6.57 -6.38 9.15
N VAL A 73 7.43 -5.88 10.04
CA VAL A 73 8.23 -6.73 10.94
C VAL A 73 7.29 -7.57 11.82
N ALA A 74 6.29 -6.94 12.43
CA ALA A 74 5.32 -7.63 13.26
C ALA A 74 4.51 -8.68 12.48
N PHE A 75 4.08 -8.35 11.26
CA PHE A 75 3.35 -9.26 10.38
C PHE A 75 4.20 -10.48 10.01
N MET A 76 5.43 -10.27 9.54
CA MET A 76 6.30 -11.36 9.09
C MET A 76 6.74 -12.25 10.26
N ASN A 77 6.99 -11.69 11.44
CA ASN A 77 7.31 -12.46 12.64
C ASN A 77 6.10 -13.25 13.18
N ARG A 78 4.87 -12.78 12.96
CA ARG A 78 3.64 -13.45 13.43
C ARG A 78 3.29 -14.69 12.62
N PHE A 79 3.73 -14.76 11.37
CA PHE A 79 3.50 -15.88 10.46
C PHE A 79 4.81 -16.63 10.20
N PRO A 80 5.33 -17.38 11.20
CA PRO A 80 6.54 -18.14 11.03
C PRO A 80 6.36 -19.12 9.87
N ASN A 81 7.30 -19.08 8.94
CA ASN A 81 7.36 -19.98 7.82
C ASN A 81 8.83 -20.32 7.57
N ASP A 82 9.09 -21.51 7.05
CA ASP A 82 10.46 -22.01 6.87
C ASP A 82 11.28 -21.16 5.87
N ALA A 83 10.62 -20.29 5.09
CA ALA A 83 11.30 -19.43 4.12
C ALA A 83 11.92 -18.19 4.77
N PHE A 84 11.37 -17.66 5.86
CA PHE A 84 11.82 -16.41 6.48
C PHE A 84 12.11 -16.56 7.97
N PRO A 85 13.37 -16.38 8.42
CA PRO A 85 13.69 -16.36 9.84
C PRO A 85 13.12 -15.12 10.53
N ASP A 86 12.99 -15.22 11.86
CA ASP A 86 12.57 -14.10 12.69
C ASP A 86 13.43 -12.85 12.46
N ASN A 87 12.77 -11.70 12.44
CA ASN A 87 13.40 -10.39 12.29
C ASN A 87 14.18 -10.19 10.97
N LEU A 88 13.94 -11.03 9.95
CA LEU A 88 14.56 -10.84 8.63
C LEU A 88 14.30 -9.42 8.07
N PHE A 89 13.13 -8.85 8.33
CA PHE A 89 12.73 -7.52 7.88
C PHE A 89 13.03 -6.40 8.88
N ALA A 90 13.73 -6.68 9.98
CA ALA A 90 14.09 -5.67 10.97
C ALA A 90 14.94 -4.54 10.35
N PHE A 91 14.71 -3.33 10.84
CA PHE A 91 15.37 -2.11 10.42
C PHE A 91 15.83 -1.30 11.64
N THR A 92 16.96 -0.62 11.53
CA THR A 92 17.48 0.27 12.58
C THR A 92 18.22 1.44 11.93
N SER A 93 18.35 2.56 12.63
CA SER A 93 19.26 3.62 12.21
C SER A 93 20.70 3.09 12.24
N GLY A 94 21.37 3.08 11.08
CA GLY A 94 22.71 2.56 10.91
C GLY A 94 22.81 1.06 10.59
N GLY A 95 21.69 0.34 10.44
CA GLY A 95 21.69 -1.06 10.00
C GLY A 95 22.36 -2.04 10.97
N SER A 96 22.36 -1.74 12.27
CA SER A 96 23.00 -2.57 13.30
C SER A 96 22.40 -3.99 13.36
N GLY A 97 23.23 -4.99 13.71
CA GLY A 97 22.78 -6.38 13.87
C GLY A 97 22.25 -7.05 12.58
N GLY A 98 22.61 -6.53 11.40
CA GLY A 98 22.10 -7.03 10.12
C GLY A 98 20.70 -6.52 9.76
N ALA A 99 20.22 -5.49 10.45
CA ALA A 99 18.99 -4.78 10.12
C ALA A 99 19.18 -3.88 8.88
N LEU A 100 18.08 -3.53 8.21
CA LEU A 100 18.10 -2.54 7.13
C LEU A 100 18.46 -1.17 7.72
N ASP A 101 19.39 -0.43 7.10
CA ASP A 101 19.72 0.93 7.52
C ASP A 101 18.63 1.89 7.02
N LEU A 102 17.82 2.39 7.95
CA LEU A 102 16.84 3.44 7.69
C LEU A 102 17.14 4.64 8.57
N ARG A 103 17.39 5.78 7.92
CA ARG A 103 17.54 7.08 8.54
C ARG A 103 16.22 7.82 8.42
N ASP A 104 15.53 7.99 9.54
CA ASP A 104 14.17 8.55 9.60
C ASP A 104 14.12 10.10 9.62
N SER A 105 15.21 10.73 10.04
CA SER A 105 15.36 12.19 9.98
C SER A 105 16.79 12.54 9.59
N PRO A 106 17.24 12.15 8.38
CA PRO A 106 18.62 12.32 7.95
C PRO A 106 18.96 13.78 7.60
N PHE A 107 17.94 14.64 7.45
CA PHE A 107 18.09 16.02 7.04
C PHE A 107 17.70 16.97 8.19
N PRO A 108 18.53 17.98 8.51
CA PRO A 108 18.14 19.04 9.44
C PRO A 108 17.09 19.97 8.81
N GLU A 109 16.10 20.40 9.58
CA GLU A 109 15.20 21.49 9.17
C GLU A 109 16.02 22.79 8.94
N PRO A 110 15.87 23.51 7.80
CA PRO A 110 14.70 23.59 6.92
C PRO A 110 14.92 22.99 5.51
N ALA A 111 15.64 21.86 5.39
CA ALA A 111 15.99 21.31 4.08
C ALA A 111 14.79 20.85 3.22
N ILE A 112 13.58 20.72 3.80
CA ILE A 112 12.45 20.06 3.12
C ILE A 112 11.16 20.89 3.02
N SER A 113 11.12 22.12 3.55
CA SER A 113 9.91 22.96 3.43
C SER A 113 9.77 23.67 2.07
N GLY A 114 10.74 23.56 1.15
CA GLY A 114 10.72 24.31 -0.12
C GLY A 114 10.68 25.83 0.05
N ARG A 115 10.85 26.34 1.28
CA ARG A 115 10.91 27.75 1.57
C ARG A 115 12.37 28.17 1.43
N PRO A 116 12.73 29.06 0.48
CA PRO A 116 14.05 29.64 0.49
C PRO A 116 14.26 30.27 1.87
N THR A 117 15.36 29.95 2.54
CA THR A 117 15.81 30.70 3.71
C THR A 117 16.00 32.13 3.23
N ALA A 118 14.99 32.97 3.53
CA ALA A 118 15.07 34.37 3.19
C ALA A 118 16.36 34.92 3.81
N PRO A 119 17.24 35.59 3.05
CA PRO A 119 18.32 36.34 3.66
C PRO A 119 17.70 37.28 4.71
N PRO A 120 18.40 37.59 5.82
CA PRO A 120 17.84 38.46 6.85
C PRO A 120 17.35 39.75 6.19
N GLY A 121 16.01 39.85 6.04
CA GLY A 121 15.39 40.98 5.39
C GLY A 121 15.69 42.22 6.21
N PRO A 122 15.84 43.41 5.58
CA PRO A 122 15.98 44.64 6.33
C PRO A 122 14.78 44.73 7.28
N ARG A 123 15.08 44.88 8.58
CA ARG A 123 14.13 45.00 9.69
C ARG A 123 12.98 45.90 9.23
N ARG A 124 11.81 45.33 8.93
CA ARG A 124 10.64 46.11 8.50
C ARG A 124 10.32 47.04 9.66
N LEU A 125 10.58 48.33 9.46
CA LEU A 125 10.14 49.38 10.37
C LEU A 125 8.63 49.21 10.53
N GLU A 126 8.19 48.88 11.74
CA GLU A 126 6.78 48.94 12.10
C GLU A 126 6.31 50.36 11.84
N THR A 127 5.52 50.55 10.79
CA THR A 127 4.76 51.78 10.64
C THR A 127 3.61 51.69 11.64
N THR A 128 3.77 52.36 12.77
CA THR A 128 2.71 52.59 13.75
C THR A 128 1.50 53.18 13.02
N SER A 129 0.43 52.40 12.92
CA SER A 129 -0.86 52.90 12.43
C SER A 129 -1.40 53.90 13.45
N PRO A 130 -1.76 55.15 13.09
CA PRO A 130 -2.30 56.11 14.05
C PRO A 130 -3.68 55.64 14.49
N GLY A 131 -3.81 55.34 15.79
CA GLY A 131 -5.07 54.92 16.39
C GLY A 131 -6.18 55.94 16.18
N ILE A 132 -7.30 55.46 15.62
CA ILE A 132 -8.56 56.20 15.57
C ILE A 132 -9.05 56.36 17.01
N ARG A 133 -9.13 57.60 17.49
CA ARG A 133 -9.84 57.94 18.73
C ARG A 133 -11.34 57.92 18.45
N PRO A 134 -12.17 57.31 19.31
CA PRO A 134 -13.62 57.47 19.21
C PRO A 134 -14.02 58.87 19.71
N SER A 135 -14.75 59.61 18.88
CA SER A 135 -15.45 60.83 19.29
C SER A 135 -16.67 60.45 20.13
N THR A 136 -16.81 61.12 21.27
CA THR A 136 -18.01 61.16 22.12
C THR A 136 -19.22 61.70 21.39
#